data_AF-A0A919J322-F1
#
_entry.id   AF-A0A919J322-F1
#
_cell.length_a   1.000
_cell.length_b   1.000
_cell.length_c   1.000
_cell.angle_alpha   90.00
_cell.angle_beta   90.00
_cell.angle_gamma   90.00
#
_symmetry.space_group_name_H-M   'P 1'
#
loop_
_entity.id
_entity.type
_entity.pdbx_description
1 polymer ?
#
loop_
_entity_poly.entity_id
_entity_poly.type
_entity_poly.pdbx_seq_one_letter_code
_entity_poly.pdbx_strand_id
1 'polypeptide(L)' 'MDDALVAYGAGHADGKAGAHDGAKAVDPATGADYLVGIVDGQVAAFEEALVAAVRRALDRKSDGPGV' A
#
# COMPACT_ATOMS: atom_id res chain seq x y z
N MET A 1 9.37 18.47 -11.16
CA MET A 1 8.70 17.81 -10.03
C MET A 1 9.79 17.48 -9.03
N ASP A 2 9.53 17.56 -7.73
CA ASP A 2 10.53 17.27 -6.70
C ASP A 2 10.93 15.78 -6.78
N ASP A 3 12.22 15.48 -6.95
CA ASP A 3 12.73 14.11 -7.14
C ASP A 3 12.43 13.23 -5.92
N ALA A 4 12.40 13.82 -4.72
CA ALA A 4 11.96 13.15 -3.49
C ALA A 4 10.50 12.68 -3.58
N LEU A 5 9.60 13.53 -4.09
CA LEU A 5 8.19 13.19 -4.23
C LEU A 5 7.95 12.12 -5.32
N VAL A 6 8.75 12.13 -6.38
CA VAL A 6 8.70 11.09 -7.42
C VAL A 6 9.16 9.75 -6.85
N ALA A 7 10.26 9.73 -6.09
CA ALA A 7 10.76 8.53 -5.44
C ALA A 7 9.77 7.97 -4.41
N TYR A 8 9.17 8.84 -3.59
CA TYR A 8 8.06 8.48 -2.70
C TYR A 8 6.91 7.83 -3.47
N GLY A 9 6.45 8.45 -4.55
CA GLY A 9 5.35 7.92 -5.36
C GLY A 9 5.67 6.54 -5.97
N ALA A 10 6.91 6.34 -6.43
CA ALA A 10 7.37 5.05 -6.93
C ALA A 10 7.38 3.99 -5.81
N GLY A 11 7.89 4.35 -4.63
CA GLY A 11 7.87 3.48 -3.45
C GLY A 11 6.45 3.11 -3.03
N HIS A 12 5.54 4.08 -3.00
CA HIS A 12 4.14 3.83 -2.66
C HIS A 12 3.47 2.86 -3.64
N ALA A 13 3.73 2.99 -4.94
CA ALA A 13 3.22 2.06 -5.94
C ALA A 13 3.82 0.65 -5.77
N ASP A 14 5.14 0.55 -5.59
CA ASP A 14 5.84 -0.72 -5.44
C ASP A 14 5.40 -1.43 -4.13
N GLY A 15 5.30 -0.71 -3.02
CA GLY A 15 4.84 -1.21 -1.72
C GLY A 15 3.40 -1.73 -1.76
N LYS A 16 2.51 -1.02 -2.45
CA LYS A 16 1.13 -1.47 -2.66
C LYS A 16 1.04 -2.75 -3.49
N ALA A 17 1.95 -2.94 -4.43
CA ALA A 17 2.06 -4.15 -5.24
C ALA A 17 2.79 -5.31 -4.53
N GLY A 18 3.35 -5.09 -3.34
CA GLY A 18 4.22 -6.06 -2.66
C GLY A 18 5.58 -6.26 -3.37
N ALA A 19 5.99 -5.29 -4.19
CA ALA A 19 7.26 -5.27 -4.90
C ALA A 19 8.29 -4.41 -4.15
N HIS A 20 9.57 -4.65 -4.43
CA HIS A 20 10.66 -3.86 -3.87
C HIS A 20 11.85 -3.79 -4.84
N ASP A 21 12.10 -2.62 -5.40
CA ASP A 21 13.29 -2.32 -6.18
C ASP A 21 14.48 -1.94 -5.27
N GLY A 22 15.47 -2.83 -5.21
CA GLY A 22 16.67 -2.63 -4.41
C GLY A 22 17.59 -1.51 -4.92
N ALA A 23 17.57 -1.19 -6.22
CA ALA A 23 18.40 -0.12 -6.76
C ALA A 23 17.87 1.25 -6.34
N LYS A 24 16.55 1.44 -6.37
CA LYS A 24 15.90 2.67 -5.87
C LYS A 24 16.10 2.84 -4.36
N ALA A 25 16.02 1.74 -3.60
CA ALA A 25 16.16 1.76 -2.15
C ALA A 25 17.54 2.21 -1.65
N VAL A 26 18.61 1.95 -2.41
CA VAL A 26 19.99 2.34 -2.04
C VAL A 26 20.45 3.63 -2.70
N ASP A 27 19.57 4.32 -3.44
CA ASP A 27 19.92 5.60 -4.03
C ASP A 27 20.24 6.61 -2.92
N PRO A 28 21.42 7.25 -2.94
CA PRO A 28 21.86 8.13 -1.85
C PRO A 28 21.08 9.45 -1.79
N ALA A 29 20.42 9.87 -2.87
CA ALA A 29 19.66 11.10 -2.92
C ALA A 29 18.18 10.89 -2.57
N THR A 30 17.58 9.80 -3.03
CA THR A 30 16.11 9.61 -2.93
C THR A 30 15.70 8.27 -2.31
N GLY A 31 16.64 7.41 -1.93
CA GLY A 31 16.33 6.06 -1.41
C GLY A 31 15.50 6.09 -0.12
N ALA A 32 15.71 7.10 0.73
CA ALA A 32 14.91 7.29 1.93
C ALA A 32 13.44 7.57 1.59
N ASP A 33 13.17 8.47 0.64
CA ASP A 33 11.81 8.82 0.23
C ASP A 33 11.10 7.62 -0.42
N TYR A 34 11.81 6.86 -1.24
CA TYR A 34 11.32 5.61 -1.82
C TYR A 34 10.95 4.59 -0.74
N LEU A 35 11.80 4.38 0.27
CA LEU A 35 11.53 3.43 1.37
C LEU A 35 10.33 3.86 2.23
N VAL A 36 10.16 5.17 2.48
CA VAL A 36 8.95 5.69 3.13
C VAL A 36 7.72 5.35 2.30
N GLY A 37 7.79 5.60 0.99
CA GLY A 37 6.74 5.21 0.05
C GLY A 37 6.40 3.71 0.14
N ILE A 38 7.40 2.82 0.17
CA ILE A 38 7.18 1.37 0.29
C ILE A 38 6.31 1.04 1.50
N VAL A 39 6.66 1.56 2.67
CA VAL A 39 5.96 1.26 3.92
C VAL A 39 4.51 1.78 3.86
N ASP A 40 4.32 3.02 3.41
CA ASP A 40 2.99 3.61 3.28
C ASP A 40 2.13 2.83 2.27
N GLY A 41 2.72 2.41 1.14
CA GLY A 41 2.03 1.61 0.13
C GLY A 41 1.58 0.25 0.66
N GLN A 42 2.39 -0.40 1.51
CA GLN A 42 2.02 -1.65 2.18
C GLN A 42 0.87 -1.46 3.17
N VAL A 43 0.88 -0.36 3.94
CA VAL A 43 -0.22 -0.01 4.84
C VAL A 43 -1.50 0.23 4.04
N ALA A 44 -1.43 0.99 2.94
CA ALA A 44 -2.57 1.24 2.07
C ALA A 44 -3.16 -0.06 1.49
N ALA A 45 -2.31 -0.99 1.05
CA ALA A 45 -2.76 -2.31 0.58
C ALA A 45 -3.47 -3.10 1.68
N PHE A 46 -2.95 -3.06 2.91
CA PHE A 46 -3.58 -3.70 4.06
C PHE A 46 -4.94 -3.07 4.39
N GLU A 47 -5.04 -1.75 4.43
CA GLU A 47 -6.29 -1.03 4.70
C GLU A 47 -7.37 -1.35 3.67
N GLU A 48 -7.02 -1.38 2.38
CA GLU A 48 -7.93 -1.78 1.30
C GLU A 48 -8.44 -3.22 1.48
N ALA A 49 -7.53 -4.15 1.82
CA ALA A 49 -7.88 -5.55 2.08
C ALA A 49 -8.78 -5.69 3.32
N LEU A 50 -8.52 -4.93 4.39
CA LEU A 50 -9.30 -4.92 5.62
C LEU A 50 -10.72 -4.41 5.35
N VAL A 51 -10.87 -3.29 4.66
CA VAL A 51 -12.19 -2.74 4.31
C VAL A 51 -12.97 -3.73 3.43
N ALA A 52 -12.31 -4.36 2.46
CA ALA A 52 -12.94 -5.39 1.63
C ALA A 52 -13.41 -6.60 2.47
N ALA A 53 -12.60 -7.04 3.45
CA ALA A 53 -12.97 -8.13 4.35
C ALA A 53 -14.17 -7.77 5.24
N VAL A 54 -14.19 -6.54 5.79
CA VAL A 54 -15.31 -6.04 6.59
C VAL A 54 -16.60 -6.00 5.78
N ARG A 55 -16.56 -5.47 4.55
CA ARG A 55 -17.73 -5.44 3.64
C ARG A 55 -18.27 -6.85 3.39
N ARG A 56 -17.41 -7.80 3.02
CA ARG A 56 -17.80 -9.21 2.83
C ARG A 56 -18.41 -9.84 4.09
N ALA A 57 -17.92 -9.49 5.27
CA ALA A 57 -18.46 -9.99 6.53
C ALA A 57 -19.87 -9.42 6.82
N LEU A 58 -20.11 -8.15 6.49
CA LEU A 58 -21.42 -7.51 6.62
C LEU A 58 -22.42 -8.07 5.60
N ASP A 59 -22.01 -8.28 4.36
CA ASP A 59 -22.87 -8.85 3.31
C ASP A 59 -23.33 -10.27 3.71
N ARG A 60 -22.41 -11.13 4.18
CA ARG A 60 -22.77 -12.47 4.69
C ARG A 60 -23.75 -12.44 5.87
N LYS A 61 -23.70 -11.40 6.70
CA LYS A 61 -24.62 -11.25 7.85
C LYS A 61 -26.03 -10.87 7.37
N SER A 62 -26.13 -10.08 6.31
CA SER A 62 -27.41 -9.69 5.68
C SER A 62 -28.09 -10.85 4.94
N ASP A 63 -27.32 -11.84 4.47
CA ASP A 63 -27.83 -13.01 3.72
C ASP A 63 -28.17 -14.24 4.59
N GLY A 64 -28.00 -14.16 5.92
CA GLY A 64 -28.43 -15.21 6.85
C GLY A 64 -29.97 -15.23 7.01
N PRO A 65 -30.59 -16.39 7.32
CA PRO A 65 -32.03 -16.43 7.53
C PRO A 65 -32.37 -15.49 8.67
N GLY A 66 -33.22 -14.50 8.40
CA GLY A 66 -33.74 -13.61 9.44
C GLY A 66 -34.25 -14.43 10.61
N VAL A 67 -33.73 -14.15 11.80
CA VAL A 67 -34.31 -14.64 13.06
C VAL A 67 -35.70 -14.05 13.20
#